data_AF-A0A1I5Z6G8-F1
#
_entry.id   AF-A0A1I5Z6G8-F1
#
_cell.length_a   1.000
_cell.length_b   1.000
_cell.length_c   1.000
_cell.angle_alpha   90.00
_cell.angle_beta   90.00
_cell.angle_gamma   90.00
#
_symmetry.space_group_name_H-M   'P 1'
#
loop_
_entity.id
_entity.type
_entity.pdbx_description
1 polymer ?
#
loop_
_entity_poly.entity_id
_entity_poly.type
_entity_poly.pdbx_seq_one_letter_code
_entity_poly.pdbx_strand_id
1 'polypeptide(L)'
;MARTISIGNQDFAKIRENNYFYIDKTDFIREWWNRGDDVTLITRPRRFGKTLNMSMVECFFSSEYANRSDLFEGLSVWQDPKFREIQGTYPVIFMSFAGVKYENYTTTRAKINTLLANLYKKYEALLQSDCFSEADRADFAKVDRAMDDDVASGALNQLCEWLYRYYGKKCIVLLDEYDTPLQEAYIHGFWDELVGYTRALFNNTFKTNPYLERGLMTGITRVSKESIFSDLNNLNVVTTTSKEYMTCFGFTEREVFDAMREQGIPESEKTTVKRWYDGFTFGTQTDIYNPWSVTMFLDKKEPNAYWTNTSGNGLINSLLREGDRRVKQEFEKLLADDCIEATIDEQIIFDQLTGNPNAIWSLLLASGYLKVDRIIREVPEDEPVYVLRLTNFEVKRMFYGMV
;
A
#
# COMPACT_ATOMS: atom_id res chain seq x y z
N MET A 1 -14.94 28.80 -4.07
CA MET A 1 -13.77 28.93 -3.17
C MET A 1 -12.94 27.68 -3.31
N ALA A 2 -11.61 27.78 -3.24
CA ALA A 2 -10.72 26.61 -3.28
C ALA A 2 -11.01 25.71 -2.08
N ARG A 3 -10.96 24.38 -2.26
CA ARG A 3 -11.15 23.45 -1.14
C ARG A 3 -9.93 23.49 -0.22
N THR A 4 -10.16 23.37 1.08
CA THR A 4 -9.08 23.35 2.08
C THR A 4 -8.26 22.07 1.97
N ILE A 5 -6.94 22.19 2.06
CA ILE A 5 -6.02 21.04 1.98
C ILE A 5 -5.84 20.48 3.38
N SER A 6 -6.41 19.29 3.62
CA SER A 6 -6.31 18.60 4.91
C SER A 6 -5.07 17.68 4.91
N ILE A 7 -3.93 18.22 5.33
CA ILE A 7 -2.67 17.48 5.38
C ILE A 7 -2.76 16.31 6.38
N GLY A 8 -2.33 15.12 5.95
CA GLY A 8 -2.27 13.93 6.82
C GLY A 8 -3.59 13.22 7.05
N ASN A 9 -4.69 13.69 6.46
CA ASN A 9 -5.97 13.01 6.55
C ASN A 9 -6.01 11.80 5.61
N GLN A 10 -6.20 10.61 6.18
CA GLN A 10 -6.28 9.33 5.45
C GLN A 10 -7.70 8.74 5.48
N ASP A 11 -8.65 9.44 6.08
CA ASP A 11 -10.05 9.04 6.19
C ASP A 11 -10.84 9.64 5.02
N PHE A 12 -11.26 8.77 4.11
CA PHE A 12 -11.99 9.18 2.91
C PHE A 12 -13.33 9.84 3.27
N ALA A 13 -14.09 9.26 4.21
CA ALA A 13 -15.38 9.80 4.62
C ALA A 13 -15.22 11.23 5.18
N LYS A 14 -14.25 11.42 6.08
CA LYS A 14 -13.94 12.73 6.66
C LYS A 14 -13.56 13.77 5.60
N ILE A 15 -12.77 13.38 4.60
CA ILE A 15 -12.39 14.28 3.50
C ILE A 15 -13.62 14.74 2.72
N ARG A 16 -14.53 13.82 2.41
CA ARG A 16 -15.75 14.12 1.64
C ARG A 16 -16.75 14.95 2.45
N GLU A 17 -17.03 14.57 3.68
CA GLU A 17 -17.97 15.26 4.58
C GLU A 17 -17.60 16.72 4.83
N ASN A 18 -16.31 16.99 4.99
CA ASN A 18 -15.80 18.34 5.27
C ASN A 18 -15.47 19.12 3.97
N ASN A 19 -15.76 18.55 2.80
CA ASN A 19 -15.43 19.12 1.49
C ASN A 19 -13.95 19.56 1.37
N TYR A 20 -13.05 18.74 1.92
CA TYR A 20 -11.61 18.97 1.78
C TYR A 20 -11.14 18.63 0.36
N PHE A 21 -9.96 19.17 0.00
CA PHE A 21 -9.34 18.92 -1.28
C PHE A 21 -9.10 17.41 -1.47
N TYR A 22 -9.59 16.90 -2.61
CA TYR A 22 -9.48 15.49 -2.99
C TYR A 22 -9.41 15.40 -4.51
N ILE A 23 -8.46 14.59 -5.00
CA ILE A 23 -8.37 14.15 -6.39
C ILE A 23 -9.04 12.79 -6.47
N ASP A 24 -10.00 12.67 -7.38
CA ASP A 24 -10.83 11.48 -7.51
C ASP A 24 -10.05 10.27 -8.02
N LYS A 25 -9.95 9.24 -7.18
CA LYS A 25 -9.35 7.94 -7.50
C LYS A 25 -10.36 6.79 -7.42
N THR A 26 -11.65 7.10 -7.39
CA THR A 26 -12.70 6.09 -7.22
C THR A 26 -12.84 5.13 -8.39
N ASP A 27 -12.29 5.46 -9.56
CA ASP A 27 -12.25 4.53 -10.70
C ASP A 27 -11.44 3.26 -10.39
N PHE A 28 -10.55 3.32 -9.40
CA PHE A 28 -9.89 2.14 -8.84
C PHE A 28 -10.89 1.05 -8.41
N ILE A 29 -12.00 1.42 -7.78
CA ILE A 29 -13.05 0.48 -7.36
C ILE A 29 -13.60 -0.26 -8.58
N ARG A 30 -13.81 0.46 -9.69
CA ARG A 30 -14.33 -0.11 -10.92
C ARG A 30 -13.33 -1.06 -11.57
N GLU A 31 -12.08 -0.62 -11.73
CA GLU A 31 -11.02 -1.43 -12.30
C GLU A 31 -10.80 -2.72 -11.49
N TRP A 32 -10.69 -2.60 -10.17
CA TRP A 32 -10.45 -3.74 -9.28
C TRP A 32 -11.65 -4.69 -9.25
N TRP A 33 -12.87 -4.16 -9.12
CA TRP A 33 -14.07 -4.99 -9.07
C TRP A 33 -14.29 -5.77 -10.37
N ASN A 34 -14.09 -5.14 -11.53
CA ASN A 34 -14.35 -5.81 -12.82
C ASN A 34 -13.28 -6.85 -13.21
N ARG A 35 -12.08 -6.83 -12.62
CA ARG A 35 -11.05 -7.85 -12.89
C ARG A 35 -11.41 -9.24 -12.36
N GLY A 36 -12.13 -9.30 -11.25
CA GLY A 36 -12.56 -10.58 -10.67
C GLY A 36 -11.43 -11.38 -10.00
N ASP A 37 -10.31 -10.74 -9.64
CA ASP A 37 -9.26 -11.39 -8.86
C ASP A 37 -9.76 -11.67 -7.43
N ASP A 38 -9.50 -12.88 -6.93
CA ASP A 38 -9.85 -13.25 -5.54
C ASP A 38 -9.04 -12.43 -4.54
N VAL A 39 -7.73 -12.29 -4.75
CA VAL A 39 -6.86 -11.48 -3.89
C VAL A 39 -5.85 -10.70 -4.73
N THR A 40 -5.80 -9.39 -4.49
CA THR A 40 -4.85 -8.48 -5.14
C THR A 40 -3.88 -7.92 -4.11
N LEU A 41 -2.58 -8.01 -4.38
CA LEU A 41 -1.54 -7.27 -3.66
C LEU A 41 -1.09 -6.10 -4.52
N ILE A 42 -1.25 -4.87 -4.02
CA ILE A 42 -0.79 -3.65 -4.69
C ILE A 42 0.44 -3.10 -3.98
N THR A 43 1.57 -3.06 -4.68
CA THR A 43 2.78 -2.43 -4.17
C THR A 43 2.98 -1.07 -4.83
N ARG A 44 3.12 -0.03 -4.02
CA ARG A 44 3.41 1.33 -4.46
C ARG A 44 4.37 2.00 -3.48
N PRO A 45 5.15 2.99 -3.92
CA PRO A 45 6.05 3.73 -3.05
C PRO A 45 5.34 4.35 -1.82
N ARG A 46 6.13 4.78 -0.85
CA ARG A 46 5.59 5.44 0.35
C ARG A 46 4.86 6.72 0.00
N ARG A 47 3.83 7.04 0.79
CA ARG A 47 3.02 8.27 0.63
C ARG A 47 2.27 8.41 -0.71
N PHE A 48 2.05 7.30 -1.43
CA PHE A 48 1.28 7.26 -2.69
C PHE A 48 -0.24 7.15 -2.55
N GLY A 49 -0.78 7.41 -1.35
CA GLY A 49 -2.22 7.37 -1.10
C GLY A 49 -2.81 5.97 -0.87
N LYS A 50 -1.97 4.96 -0.59
CA LYS A 50 -2.42 3.57 -0.35
C LYS A 50 -3.50 3.49 0.74
N THR A 51 -3.22 3.96 1.95
CA THR A 51 -4.17 3.96 3.07
C THR A 51 -5.45 4.74 2.76
N LEU A 52 -5.36 5.89 2.07
CA LEU A 52 -6.54 6.66 1.69
C LEU A 52 -7.41 5.91 0.68
N ASN A 53 -6.80 5.23 -0.29
CA ASN A 53 -7.52 4.36 -1.23
C ASN A 53 -8.15 3.16 -0.50
N MET A 54 -7.48 2.58 0.50
CA MET A 54 -8.06 1.51 1.32
C MET A 54 -9.29 2.00 2.10
N SER A 55 -9.20 3.18 2.73
CA SER A 55 -10.34 3.83 3.39
C SER A 55 -11.49 4.12 2.42
N MET A 56 -11.18 4.56 1.20
CA MET A 56 -12.17 4.77 0.14
C MET A 56 -12.87 3.46 -0.27
N VAL A 57 -12.12 2.37 -0.43
CA VAL A 57 -12.69 1.04 -0.74
C VAL A 57 -13.55 0.52 0.42
N GLU A 58 -13.10 0.69 1.67
CA GLU A 58 -13.91 0.37 2.85
C GLU A 58 -15.22 1.14 2.86
N CYS A 59 -15.18 2.47 2.70
CA CYS A 59 -16.37 3.32 2.65
C CYS A 59 -17.32 2.92 1.49
N PHE A 60 -16.77 2.41 0.39
CA PHE A 60 -17.57 2.05 -0.77
C PHE A 60 -18.31 0.72 -0.56
N PHE A 61 -17.64 -0.31 -0.05
CA PHE A 61 -18.25 -1.65 0.04
C PHE A 61 -18.91 -1.95 1.38
N SER A 62 -18.42 -1.38 2.48
CA SER A 62 -18.82 -1.77 3.84
C SER A 62 -20.28 -1.49 4.13
N SER A 63 -20.99 -2.48 4.68
CA SER A 63 -22.38 -2.36 5.12
C SER A 63 -22.60 -1.27 6.18
N GLU A 64 -21.53 -0.85 6.89
CA GLU A 64 -21.56 0.30 7.79
C GLU A 64 -21.85 1.63 7.04
N TYR A 65 -21.64 1.65 5.71
CA TYR A 65 -21.83 2.81 4.83
C TYR A 65 -23.01 2.64 3.84
N ALA A 66 -23.94 1.70 4.08
CA ALA A 66 -25.09 1.41 3.19
C ALA A 66 -25.95 2.64 2.80
N ASN A 67 -25.98 3.68 3.63
CA ASN A 67 -26.74 4.90 3.39
C ASN A 67 -25.85 6.12 3.15
N ARG A 68 -24.62 5.90 2.67
CA ARG A 68 -23.60 6.94 2.50
C ARG A 68 -23.26 7.22 1.04
N SER A 69 -24.28 7.24 0.17
CA SER A 69 -24.13 7.62 -1.24
C SER A 69 -23.54 9.02 -1.42
N ASP A 70 -23.80 9.93 -0.45
CA ASP A 70 -23.27 11.29 -0.40
C ASP A 70 -21.75 11.36 -0.51
N LEU A 71 -21.04 10.32 -0.02
CA LEU A 71 -19.59 10.24 -0.09
C LEU A 71 -19.07 10.11 -1.53
N PHE A 72 -19.86 9.48 -2.41
CA PHE A 72 -19.46 9.13 -3.77
C PHE A 72 -20.12 9.97 -4.86
N GLU A 73 -21.18 10.71 -4.52
CA GLU A 73 -21.82 11.64 -5.45
C GLU A 73 -20.82 12.62 -6.08
N GLY A 74 -20.88 12.73 -7.40
CA GLY A 74 -19.96 13.56 -8.20
C GLY A 74 -18.60 12.92 -8.49
N LEU A 75 -18.29 11.73 -7.97
CA LEU A 75 -17.07 10.98 -8.27
C LEU A 75 -17.29 10.02 -9.45
N SER A 76 -16.20 9.57 -10.06
CA SER A 76 -16.18 8.79 -11.29
C SER A 76 -16.90 7.45 -11.12
N VAL A 77 -16.70 6.75 -9.99
CA VAL A 77 -17.36 5.47 -9.70
C VAL A 77 -18.89 5.59 -9.69
N TRP A 78 -19.41 6.74 -9.23
CA TRP A 78 -20.85 6.96 -9.05
C TRP A 78 -21.59 7.20 -10.36
N GLN A 79 -20.87 7.46 -11.46
CA GLN A 79 -21.45 7.60 -12.79
C GLN A 79 -21.96 6.27 -13.36
N ASP A 80 -21.52 5.13 -12.83
CA ASP A 80 -21.94 3.80 -13.28
C ASP A 80 -23.07 3.25 -12.39
N PRO A 81 -24.29 3.00 -12.93
CA PRO A 81 -25.40 2.41 -12.18
C PRO A 81 -25.07 1.10 -11.47
N LYS A 82 -24.25 0.23 -12.08
CA LYS A 82 -23.88 -1.07 -11.51
C LYS A 82 -23.17 -0.91 -10.16
N PHE A 83 -22.35 0.13 -10.04
CA PHE A 83 -21.59 0.40 -8.82
C PHE A 83 -22.45 1.01 -7.72
N ARG A 84 -23.50 1.74 -8.07
CA ARG A 84 -24.46 2.26 -7.09
C ARG A 84 -25.25 1.15 -6.41
N GLU A 85 -25.56 0.06 -7.11
CA GLU A 85 -26.30 -1.09 -6.56
C GLU A 85 -25.51 -1.90 -5.52
N ILE A 86 -24.17 -1.91 -5.64
CA ILE A 86 -23.30 -2.70 -4.76
C ILE A 86 -22.69 -1.88 -3.61
N GLN A 87 -22.84 -0.55 -3.63
CA GLN A 87 -22.31 0.34 -2.60
C GLN A 87 -22.91 0.01 -1.23
N GLY A 88 -22.04 -0.18 -0.25
CA GLY A 88 -22.38 -0.44 1.14
C GLY A 88 -23.16 -1.73 1.35
N THR A 89 -22.90 -2.75 0.53
CA THR A 89 -23.65 -4.01 0.59
C THR A 89 -22.85 -5.21 1.08
N TYR A 90 -21.55 -5.06 1.39
CA TYR A 90 -20.68 -6.16 1.80
C TYR A 90 -20.16 -5.97 3.24
N PRO A 91 -19.99 -7.04 4.03
CA PRO A 91 -19.17 -6.97 5.22
C PRO A 91 -17.70 -6.75 4.81
N VAL A 92 -17.05 -5.76 5.43
CA VAL A 92 -15.64 -5.43 5.16
C VAL A 92 -14.84 -5.54 6.46
N ILE A 93 -13.74 -6.28 6.41
CA ILE A 93 -12.74 -6.33 7.47
C ILE A 93 -11.55 -5.49 7.03
N PHE A 94 -11.25 -4.43 7.77
CA PHE A 94 -10.06 -3.61 7.55
C PHE A 94 -9.05 -3.75 8.69
N MET A 95 -7.79 -4.00 8.34
CA MET A 95 -6.67 -4.06 9.27
C MET A 95 -5.45 -3.37 8.65
N SER A 96 -4.69 -2.65 9.47
CA SER A 96 -3.44 -2.00 9.04
C SER A 96 -2.27 -2.45 9.92
N PHE A 97 -1.17 -2.82 9.27
CA PHE A 97 0.10 -3.18 9.91
C PHE A 97 1.09 -2.00 9.98
N ALA A 98 0.67 -0.81 9.55
CA ALA A 98 1.50 0.41 9.57
C ALA A 98 2.12 0.74 10.95
N GLY A 99 1.42 0.37 12.02
CA GLY A 99 1.85 0.59 13.41
C GLY A 99 2.62 -0.56 14.04
N VAL A 100 2.97 -1.61 13.29
CA VAL A 100 3.70 -2.79 13.79
C VAL A 100 5.20 -2.59 13.54
N LYS A 101 5.80 -1.67 14.29
CA LYS A 101 7.22 -1.29 14.18
C LYS A 101 7.97 -1.59 15.47
N TYR A 102 8.44 -2.82 15.59
CA TYR A 102 9.07 -3.32 16.81
C TYR A 102 10.35 -4.08 16.48
N GLU A 103 11.29 -4.05 17.41
CA GLU A 103 12.64 -4.58 17.22
C GLU A 103 12.79 -6.06 17.63
N ASN A 104 11.71 -6.75 17.99
CA ASN A 104 11.74 -8.18 18.33
C ASN A 104 10.41 -8.89 18.04
N TYR A 105 10.47 -10.21 17.90
CA TYR A 105 9.33 -11.08 17.61
C TYR A 105 8.21 -10.97 18.65
N THR A 106 8.52 -11.07 19.94
CA THR A 106 7.51 -11.12 21.01
C THR A 106 6.61 -9.88 21.03
N THR A 107 7.20 -8.69 20.91
CA THR A 107 6.45 -7.43 20.89
C THR A 107 5.71 -7.21 19.57
N THR A 108 6.30 -7.60 18.44
CA THR A 108 5.65 -7.62 17.13
C THR A 108 4.39 -8.48 17.14
N ARG A 109 4.51 -9.72 17.58
CA ARG A 109 3.43 -10.69 17.75
C ARG A 109 2.33 -10.16 18.67
N ALA A 110 2.70 -9.67 19.85
CA ALA A 110 1.74 -9.09 20.80
C ALA A 110 0.97 -7.89 20.21
N LYS A 111 1.63 -7.10 19.36
CA LYS A 111 0.96 -6.00 18.65
C LYS A 111 -0.04 -6.53 17.62
N ILE A 112 0.32 -7.51 16.80
CA ILE A 112 -0.61 -8.11 15.82
C ILE A 112 -1.80 -8.74 16.54
N ASN A 113 -1.56 -9.47 17.63
CA ASN A 113 -2.64 -10.01 18.48
C ASN A 113 -3.55 -8.89 19.03
N THR A 114 -2.97 -7.76 19.42
CA THR A 114 -3.76 -6.59 19.86
C THR A 114 -4.62 -6.02 18.74
N LEU A 115 -4.13 -5.99 17.50
CA LEU A 115 -4.92 -5.55 16.35
C LEU A 115 -6.11 -6.48 16.09
N LEU A 116 -5.88 -7.80 16.14
CA LEU A 116 -6.92 -8.82 16.00
C LEU A 116 -7.97 -8.72 17.12
N ALA A 117 -7.55 -8.61 18.37
CA ALA A 117 -8.45 -8.45 19.51
C ALA A 117 -9.29 -7.16 19.42
N ASN A 118 -8.69 -6.05 18.96
CA ASN A 118 -9.44 -4.80 18.75
C ASN A 118 -10.44 -4.92 17.59
N LEU A 119 -10.07 -5.63 16.53
CA LEU A 119 -10.97 -5.92 15.41
C LEU A 119 -12.17 -6.74 15.88
N TYR A 120 -11.95 -7.78 16.70
CA TYR A 120 -13.02 -8.58 17.28
C TYR A 120 -13.98 -7.70 18.11
N LYS A 121 -13.46 -6.86 19.00
CA LYS A 121 -14.30 -5.95 19.80
C LYS A 121 -15.27 -5.09 18.97
N LYS A 122 -14.90 -4.70 17.74
CA LYS A 122 -15.78 -3.97 16.82
C LYS A 122 -17.08 -4.74 16.53
N TYR A 123 -17.00 -6.07 16.51
CA TYR A 123 -18.08 -6.98 16.15
C TYR A 123 -18.71 -7.71 17.34
N GLU A 124 -18.34 -7.37 18.58
CA GLU A 124 -18.88 -8.01 19.80
C GLU A 124 -20.40 -7.91 19.87
N ALA A 125 -20.99 -6.80 19.41
CA ALA A 125 -22.44 -6.61 19.38
C ALA A 125 -23.17 -7.62 18.48
N LEU A 126 -22.51 -8.16 17.44
CA LEU A 126 -23.11 -9.16 16.55
C LEU A 126 -23.47 -10.44 17.30
N LEU A 127 -22.69 -10.79 18.33
CA LEU A 127 -22.90 -11.99 19.13
C LEU A 127 -24.22 -12.01 19.88
N GLN A 128 -24.91 -10.87 20.01
CA GLN A 128 -26.25 -10.80 20.61
C GLN A 128 -27.33 -11.42 19.72
N SER A 129 -27.05 -11.61 18.43
CA SER A 129 -27.95 -12.26 17.48
C SER A 129 -28.17 -13.74 17.80
N ASP A 130 -29.37 -14.25 17.50
CA ASP A 130 -29.75 -15.66 17.67
C ASP A 130 -28.98 -16.59 16.73
N CYS A 131 -28.26 -16.05 15.74
CA CYS A 131 -27.43 -16.86 14.85
C CYS A 131 -26.14 -17.37 15.51
N PHE A 132 -25.81 -16.96 16.74
CA PHE A 132 -24.60 -17.38 17.46
C PHE A 132 -24.91 -18.17 18.73
N SER A 133 -24.29 -19.35 18.85
CA SER A 133 -24.40 -20.24 20.01
C SER A 133 -23.51 -19.79 21.17
N GLU A 134 -23.70 -20.39 22.35
CA GLU A 134 -22.79 -20.18 23.50
C GLU A 134 -21.35 -20.61 23.19
N ALA A 135 -21.18 -21.65 22.37
CA ALA A 135 -19.85 -22.09 21.92
C ALA A 135 -19.18 -21.05 21.02
N ASP A 136 -19.93 -20.44 20.08
CA ASP A 136 -19.40 -19.35 19.24
C ASP A 136 -18.93 -18.17 20.09
N ARG A 137 -19.70 -17.81 21.13
CA ARG A 137 -19.34 -16.73 22.06
C ARG A 137 -18.08 -17.06 22.87
N ALA A 138 -17.93 -18.31 23.28
CA ALA A 138 -16.72 -18.77 23.96
C ALA A 138 -15.50 -18.76 23.03
N ASP A 139 -15.65 -19.15 21.76
CA ASP A 139 -14.59 -19.11 20.77
C ASP A 139 -14.18 -17.68 20.42
N PHE A 140 -15.15 -16.77 20.27
CA PHE A 140 -14.89 -15.35 20.07
C PHE A 140 -14.05 -14.75 21.20
N ALA A 141 -14.34 -15.14 22.44
CA ALA A 141 -13.62 -14.66 23.62
C ALA A 141 -12.16 -15.15 23.69
N LYS A 142 -11.76 -16.17 22.93
CA LYS A 142 -10.36 -16.65 22.86
C LYS A 142 -9.45 -15.67 22.12
N VAL A 143 -10.01 -14.80 21.27
CA VAL A 143 -9.21 -13.81 20.52
C VAL A 143 -8.95 -12.59 21.38
N ASP A 144 -7.85 -12.68 22.12
CA ASP A 144 -7.35 -11.62 22.98
C ASP A 144 -5.87 -11.29 22.70
N ARG A 145 -5.27 -10.44 23.55
CA ARG A 145 -3.88 -10.03 23.39
C ARG A 145 -2.87 -11.14 23.71
N ALA A 146 -3.26 -12.10 24.55
CA ALA A 146 -2.45 -13.19 25.06
C ALA A 146 -2.66 -14.51 24.28
N MET A 147 -3.57 -14.53 23.30
CA MET A 147 -3.84 -15.70 22.48
C MET A 147 -2.58 -16.33 21.88
N ASP A 148 -2.63 -17.64 21.68
CA ASP A 148 -1.58 -18.40 21.01
C ASP A 148 -1.61 -18.21 19.48
N ASP A 149 -0.64 -18.82 18.80
CA ASP A 149 -0.49 -18.67 17.35
C ASP A 149 -1.56 -19.44 16.56
N ASP A 150 -2.12 -20.51 17.13
CA ASP A 150 -3.19 -21.28 16.50
C ASP A 150 -4.47 -20.43 16.40
N VAL A 151 -4.89 -19.85 17.53
CA VAL A 151 -6.03 -18.93 17.60
C VAL A 151 -5.80 -17.71 16.69
N ALA A 152 -4.61 -17.09 16.76
CA ALA A 152 -4.30 -15.93 15.95
C ALA A 152 -4.37 -16.26 14.44
N SER A 153 -3.85 -17.41 14.02
CA SER A 153 -3.82 -17.81 12.60
C SER A 153 -5.22 -18.02 12.01
N GLY A 154 -6.19 -18.46 12.82
CA GLY A 154 -7.57 -18.70 12.40
C GLY A 154 -8.50 -17.49 12.54
N ALA A 155 -8.09 -16.45 13.27
CA ALA A 155 -8.97 -15.38 13.72
C ALA A 155 -9.70 -14.64 12.58
N LEU A 156 -8.98 -14.24 11.52
CA LEU A 156 -9.63 -13.53 10.40
C LEU A 156 -10.58 -14.42 9.59
N ASN A 157 -10.24 -15.69 9.40
CA ASN A 157 -11.10 -16.66 8.72
C ASN A 157 -12.39 -16.89 9.51
N GLN A 158 -12.27 -17.14 10.81
CA GLN A 158 -13.40 -17.32 11.71
C GLN A 158 -14.30 -16.08 11.77
N LEU A 159 -13.71 -14.88 11.81
CA LEU A 159 -14.49 -13.65 11.74
C LEU A 159 -15.25 -13.51 10.41
N CYS A 160 -14.64 -13.91 9.28
CA CYS A 160 -15.35 -13.93 7.99
C CYS A 160 -16.55 -14.89 8.00
N GLU A 161 -16.41 -16.05 8.65
CA GLU A 161 -17.51 -17.02 8.82
C GLU A 161 -18.67 -16.44 9.62
N TRP A 162 -18.38 -15.79 10.74
CA TRP A 162 -19.41 -15.17 11.58
C TRP A 162 -20.11 -14.00 10.89
N LEU A 163 -19.34 -13.17 10.17
CA LEU A 163 -19.92 -12.10 9.35
C LEU A 163 -20.77 -12.65 8.21
N TYR A 164 -20.36 -13.76 7.59
CA TYR A 164 -21.18 -14.44 6.59
C TYR A 164 -22.50 -14.96 7.18
N ARG A 165 -22.48 -15.58 8.36
CA ARG A 165 -23.70 -16.03 9.07
C ARG A 165 -24.64 -14.88 9.39
N TYR A 166 -24.10 -13.74 9.81
CA TYR A 166 -24.90 -12.58 10.21
C TYR A 166 -25.47 -11.80 9.01
N TYR A 167 -24.63 -11.50 8.01
CA TYR A 167 -25.00 -10.66 6.86
C TYR A 167 -25.50 -11.45 5.65
N GLY A 168 -25.30 -12.77 5.61
CA GLY A 168 -25.62 -13.62 4.46
C GLY A 168 -24.72 -13.37 3.23
N LYS A 169 -23.58 -12.69 3.41
CA LYS A 169 -22.66 -12.29 2.33
C LYS A 169 -21.21 -12.54 2.71
N LYS A 170 -20.43 -12.93 1.71
CA LYS A 170 -18.99 -13.12 1.84
C LYS A 170 -18.29 -11.79 2.12
N CYS A 171 -17.15 -11.85 2.79
CA CYS A 171 -16.42 -10.70 3.31
C CYS A 171 -15.38 -10.18 2.33
N ILE A 172 -15.21 -8.87 2.28
CA ILE A 172 -14.02 -8.24 1.69
C ILE A 172 -13.00 -8.03 2.79
N VAL A 173 -11.77 -8.50 2.60
CA VAL A 173 -10.68 -8.31 3.57
C VAL A 173 -9.64 -7.34 3.01
N LEU A 174 -9.41 -6.26 3.73
CA LEU A 174 -8.51 -5.17 3.39
C LEU A 174 -7.33 -5.15 4.39
N LEU A 175 -6.11 -5.39 3.91
CA LEU A 175 -4.89 -5.39 4.73
C LEU A 175 -3.91 -4.32 4.23
N ASP A 176 -3.77 -3.24 4.99
CA ASP A 176 -2.89 -2.11 4.65
C ASP A 176 -1.49 -2.26 5.26
N GLU A 177 -0.47 -1.90 4.50
CA GLU A 177 0.95 -1.93 4.88
C GLU A 177 1.42 -3.29 5.44
N TYR A 178 1.03 -4.38 4.76
CA TYR A 178 1.29 -5.77 5.20
C TYR A 178 2.78 -6.08 5.44
N ASP A 179 3.66 -5.38 4.70
CA ASP A 179 5.11 -5.61 4.67
C ASP A 179 5.87 -4.83 5.75
N THR A 180 5.22 -3.91 6.48
CA THR A 180 5.84 -3.15 7.57
C THR A 180 6.53 -4.04 8.62
N PRO A 181 5.84 -4.99 9.28
CA PRO A 181 6.49 -5.81 10.30
C PRO A 181 7.57 -6.73 9.73
N LEU A 182 7.47 -7.11 8.46
CA LEU A 182 8.47 -7.92 7.77
C LEU A 182 9.78 -7.15 7.55
N GLN A 183 9.67 -5.86 7.17
CA GLN A 183 10.84 -4.99 7.05
C GLN A 183 11.59 -4.87 8.39
N GLU A 184 10.86 -4.70 9.49
CA GLU A 184 11.45 -4.60 10.83
C GLU A 184 12.06 -5.94 11.28
N ALA A 185 11.39 -7.06 11.00
CA ALA A 185 11.90 -8.39 11.28
C ALA A 185 13.22 -8.68 10.56
N TYR A 186 13.35 -8.21 9.33
CA TYR A 186 14.60 -8.30 8.58
C TYR A 186 15.71 -7.44 9.21
N ILE A 187 15.42 -6.16 9.50
CA ILE A 187 16.40 -5.22 10.09
C ILE A 187 16.91 -5.71 11.45
N HIS A 188 16.04 -6.30 12.26
CA HIS A 188 16.33 -6.67 13.64
C HIS A 188 16.59 -8.18 13.86
N GLY A 189 16.59 -8.98 12.78
CA GLY A 189 17.02 -10.38 12.81
C GLY A 189 16.04 -11.37 13.44
N PHE A 190 14.74 -11.16 13.27
CA PHE A 190 13.67 -12.10 13.70
C PHE A 190 12.74 -12.53 12.55
N TRP A 191 13.31 -12.60 11.35
CA TRP A 191 12.60 -12.84 10.10
C TRP A 191 11.86 -14.19 10.09
N ASP A 192 12.55 -15.28 10.41
CA ASP A 192 12.01 -16.65 10.30
C ASP A 192 10.79 -16.85 11.21
N GLU A 193 10.84 -16.34 12.45
CA GLU A 193 9.74 -16.44 13.40
C GLU A 193 8.51 -15.68 12.92
N LEU A 194 8.70 -14.44 12.44
CA LEU A 194 7.57 -13.63 11.96
C LEU A 194 6.98 -14.17 10.65
N VAL A 195 7.82 -14.67 9.75
CA VAL A 195 7.38 -15.31 8.50
C VAL A 195 6.51 -16.51 8.80
N GLY A 196 6.89 -17.37 9.76
CA GLY A 196 6.07 -18.51 10.16
C GLY A 196 4.68 -18.09 10.65
N TYR A 197 4.62 -17.11 11.56
CA TYR A 197 3.37 -16.57 12.10
C TYR A 197 2.48 -15.94 11.02
N THR A 198 3.05 -15.05 10.19
CA THR A 198 2.30 -14.33 9.15
C THR A 198 1.85 -15.24 8.01
N ARG A 199 2.66 -16.25 7.63
CA ARG A 199 2.29 -17.25 6.62
C ARG A 199 1.02 -18.00 7.02
N ALA A 200 0.94 -18.46 8.27
CA ALA A 200 -0.25 -19.17 8.77
C ALA A 200 -1.50 -18.26 8.73
N LEU A 201 -1.39 -17.05 9.28
CA LEU A 201 -2.46 -16.06 9.28
C LEU A 201 -2.95 -15.73 7.86
N PHE A 202 -2.03 -15.43 6.93
CA PHE A 202 -2.40 -15.03 5.59
C PHE A 202 -2.93 -16.19 4.76
N ASN A 203 -2.39 -17.41 4.91
CA ASN A 203 -2.91 -18.60 4.22
C ASN A 203 -4.38 -18.86 4.58
N ASN A 204 -4.66 -18.88 5.89
CA ASN A 204 -6.01 -19.06 6.41
C ASN A 204 -6.97 -17.95 5.98
N THR A 205 -6.49 -16.72 5.80
CA THR A 205 -7.33 -15.57 5.44
C THR A 205 -7.58 -15.45 3.95
N PHE A 206 -6.54 -15.59 3.12
CA PHE A 206 -6.54 -15.19 1.71
C PHE A 206 -6.54 -16.36 0.72
N LYS A 207 -6.32 -17.60 1.17
CA LYS A 207 -6.30 -18.76 0.26
C LYS A 207 -7.33 -19.82 0.62
N THR A 208 -7.42 -20.20 1.89
CA THR A 208 -8.30 -21.30 2.33
C THR A 208 -9.62 -20.83 2.94
N ASN A 209 -9.95 -19.54 2.78
CA ASN A 209 -11.16 -18.93 3.34
C ASN A 209 -12.36 -19.02 2.37
N PRO A 210 -13.34 -19.91 2.61
CA PRO A 210 -14.51 -20.03 1.74
C PRO A 210 -15.47 -18.82 1.84
N TYR A 211 -15.33 -18.03 2.90
CA TYR A 211 -16.17 -16.86 3.20
C TYR A 211 -15.55 -15.55 2.71
N LEU A 212 -14.39 -15.59 2.05
CA LEU A 212 -13.79 -14.45 1.38
C LEU A 212 -14.50 -14.20 0.04
N GLU A 213 -14.98 -12.98 -0.14
CA GLU A 213 -15.43 -12.46 -1.44
C GLU A 213 -14.22 -11.99 -2.23
N ARG A 214 -13.43 -11.07 -1.64
CA ARG A 214 -12.18 -10.54 -2.20
C ARG A 214 -11.21 -10.07 -1.14
N GLY A 215 -9.92 -10.17 -1.42
CA GLY A 215 -8.85 -9.61 -0.63
C GLY A 215 -8.13 -8.47 -1.35
N LEU A 216 -7.80 -7.41 -0.64
CA LEU A 216 -6.91 -6.35 -1.12
C LEU A 216 -5.82 -6.09 -0.08
N MET A 217 -4.57 -6.28 -0.49
CA MET A 217 -3.39 -6.01 0.32
C MET A 217 -2.62 -4.84 -0.27
N THR A 218 -2.00 -4.03 0.59
CA THR A 218 -1.11 -2.95 0.13
C THR A 218 0.24 -3.01 0.83
N GLY A 219 1.30 -2.67 0.10
CA GLY A 219 2.66 -2.58 0.64
C GLY A 219 3.56 -1.71 -0.21
N ILE A 220 4.85 -1.71 0.09
CA ILE A 220 5.89 -1.09 -0.74
C ILE A 220 6.51 -2.12 -1.67
N THR A 221 6.73 -3.33 -1.15
CA THR A 221 7.45 -4.39 -1.85
C THR A 221 6.65 -5.68 -1.82
N ARG A 222 6.87 -6.55 -2.82
CA ARG A 222 6.42 -7.92 -2.72
C ARG A 222 7.53 -8.72 -2.04
N VAL A 223 7.30 -9.11 -0.80
CA VAL A 223 8.17 -10.11 -0.14
C VAL A 223 8.11 -11.43 -0.94
N SER A 224 9.24 -12.11 -1.14
CA SER A 224 9.35 -13.27 -2.05
C SER A 224 8.48 -14.50 -1.70
N LYS A 225 8.33 -15.38 -2.70
CA LYS A 225 7.74 -16.72 -2.64
C LYS A 225 8.42 -17.64 -1.64
N GLU A 226 9.71 -17.53 -1.32
CA GLU A 226 10.34 -18.50 -0.40
C GLU A 226 9.98 -18.26 1.08
N SER A 227 9.40 -17.11 1.43
CA SER A 227 9.03 -16.78 2.82
C SER A 227 7.52 -16.91 3.07
N ILE A 228 6.68 -15.98 2.65
CA ILE A 228 5.24 -15.96 3.03
C ILE A 228 4.35 -16.40 1.88
N PHE A 229 4.80 -16.17 0.65
CA PHE A 229 3.98 -16.34 -0.53
C PHE A 229 4.20 -17.68 -1.26
N SER A 230 5.01 -18.59 -0.72
CA SER A 230 5.12 -19.98 -1.22
C SER A 230 3.75 -20.63 -1.24
N ASP A 231 3.02 -20.41 -0.15
CA ASP A 231 1.72 -21.00 0.05
C ASP A 231 0.57 -20.09 -0.43
N LEU A 232 0.82 -18.84 -0.80
CA LEU A 232 -0.17 -17.88 -1.34
C LEU A 232 0.03 -17.67 -2.85
N ASN A 233 -0.09 -18.75 -3.60
CA ASN A 233 0.07 -18.76 -5.06
C ASN A 233 -1.15 -18.24 -5.84
N ASN A 234 -2.20 -17.76 -5.16
CA ASN A 234 -3.44 -17.24 -5.76
C ASN A 234 -3.48 -15.69 -5.83
N LEU A 235 -2.40 -15.01 -5.47
CA LEU A 235 -2.35 -13.54 -5.47
C LEU A 235 -2.07 -12.97 -6.85
N ASN A 236 -2.91 -12.04 -7.30
CA ASN A 236 -2.52 -11.11 -8.35
C ASN A 236 -1.64 -10.01 -7.75
N VAL A 237 -0.38 -9.91 -8.18
CA VAL A 237 0.57 -8.93 -7.64
C VAL A 237 0.78 -7.80 -8.64
N VAL A 238 0.38 -6.59 -8.23
CA VAL A 238 0.51 -5.37 -9.02
C VAL A 238 1.62 -4.51 -8.46
N THR A 239 2.72 -4.43 -9.21
CA THR A 239 3.95 -3.71 -8.84
C THR A 239 4.13 -2.42 -9.64
N THR A 240 5.28 -1.76 -9.53
CA THR A 240 5.56 -0.47 -10.19
C THR A 240 5.63 -0.66 -11.71
N THR A 241 6.08 -1.81 -12.20
CA THR A 241 6.16 -2.09 -13.65
C THR A 241 4.86 -2.67 -14.25
N SER A 242 3.89 -3.03 -13.41
CA SER A 242 2.57 -3.51 -13.84
C SER A 242 1.76 -2.42 -14.56
N LYS A 243 0.95 -2.83 -15.55
CA LYS A 243 0.05 -1.92 -16.30
C LYS A 243 -1.30 -1.72 -15.62
N GLU A 244 -1.54 -2.42 -14.54
CA GLU A 244 -2.74 -2.34 -13.71
C GLU A 244 -2.70 -1.13 -12.78
N TYR A 245 -3.84 -0.43 -12.67
CA TYR A 245 -4.05 0.66 -11.72
C TYR A 245 -3.01 1.80 -11.81
N MET A 246 -2.49 2.06 -13.02
CA MET A 246 -1.36 2.99 -13.23
C MET A 246 -1.64 4.42 -12.76
N THR A 247 -2.89 4.87 -12.86
CA THR A 247 -3.33 6.23 -12.48
C THR A 247 -4.15 6.26 -11.18
N CYS A 248 -4.41 5.09 -10.58
CA CYS A 248 -5.21 4.95 -9.36
C CYS A 248 -4.44 5.35 -8.09
N PHE A 249 -3.10 5.36 -8.15
CA PHE A 249 -2.21 5.77 -7.06
C PHE A 249 -1.25 6.84 -7.58
N GLY A 250 -0.98 7.86 -6.77
CA GLY A 250 -0.28 9.04 -7.26
C GLY A 250 -1.19 10.01 -8.02
N PHE A 251 -0.65 11.17 -8.38
CA PHE A 251 -1.36 12.15 -9.21
C PHE A 251 -0.73 12.22 -10.57
N THR A 252 -1.56 12.24 -11.62
CA THR A 252 -1.12 12.56 -12.97
C THR A 252 -0.77 14.03 -13.07
N GLU A 253 0.09 14.38 -14.02
CA GLU A 253 0.42 15.78 -14.33
C GLU A 253 -0.82 16.68 -14.47
N ARG A 254 -1.83 16.20 -15.20
CA ARG A 254 -3.08 16.93 -15.39
C ARG A 254 -3.76 17.22 -14.05
N GLU A 255 -3.89 16.22 -13.19
CA GLU A 255 -4.51 16.39 -11.87
C GLU A 255 -3.74 17.37 -10.98
N VAL A 256 -2.39 17.32 -11.02
CA VAL A 256 -1.55 18.28 -10.29
C VAL A 256 -1.78 19.70 -10.79
N PHE A 257 -1.81 19.91 -12.11
CA PHE A 257 -2.03 21.23 -12.70
C PHE A 257 -3.45 21.75 -12.46
N ASP A 258 -4.45 20.87 -12.49
CA ASP A 258 -5.83 21.22 -12.15
C ASP A 258 -5.94 21.64 -10.68
N ALA A 259 -5.25 20.92 -9.78
CA ALA A 259 -5.16 21.26 -8.36
C ALA A 259 -4.44 22.60 -8.12
N MET A 260 -3.35 22.87 -8.84
CA MET A 260 -2.66 24.17 -8.77
C MET A 260 -3.60 25.32 -9.15
N ARG A 261 -4.39 25.16 -10.22
CA ARG A 261 -5.37 26.16 -10.65
C ARG A 261 -6.48 26.37 -9.61
N GLU A 262 -7.02 25.30 -9.04
CA GLU A 262 -8.00 25.40 -7.95
C GLU A 262 -7.45 26.22 -6.78
N GLN A 263 -6.18 26.03 -6.46
CA GLN A 263 -5.49 26.63 -5.33
C GLN A 263 -4.85 28.01 -5.63
N GLY A 264 -5.15 28.59 -6.80
CA GLY A 264 -4.67 29.92 -7.21
C GLY A 264 -3.15 29.99 -7.44
N ILE A 265 -2.47 28.86 -7.66
CA ILE A 265 -1.03 28.83 -7.92
C ILE A 265 -0.78 29.19 -9.39
N PRO A 266 0.11 30.16 -9.68
CA PRO A 266 0.40 30.56 -11.05
C PRO A 266 0.97 29.44 -11.93
N GLU A 267 0.65 29.49 -13.21
CA GLU A 267 1.18 28.59 -14.24
C GLU A 267 2.72 28.59 -14.31
N SER A 268 3.37 29.70 -13.94
CA SER A 268 4.84 29.81 -13.89
C SER A 268 5.50 28.84 -12.91
N GLU A 269 4.77 28.36 -11.90
CA GLU A 269 5.28 27.38 -10.94
C GLU A 269 5.30 25.94 -11.46
N LYS A 270 4.69 25.66 -12.63
CA LYS A 270 4.62 24.29 -13.18
C LYS A 270 6.01 23.70 -13.41
N THR A 271 6.97 24.50 -13.88
CA THR A 271 8.35 24.05 -14.09
C THR A 271 9.03 23.69 -12.77
N THR A 272 8.77 24.45 -11.71
CA THR A 272 9.26 24.16 -10.35
C THR A 272 8.65 22.86 -9.83
N VAL A 273 7.33 22.72 -9.91
CA VAL A 273 6.60 21.52 -9.46
C VAL A 273 7.07 20.28 -10.20
N LYS A 274 7.24 20.37 -11.52
CA LYS A 274 7.82 19.30 -12.35
C LYS A 274 9.19 18.89 -11.82
N ARG A 275 10.13 19.82 -11.75
CA ARG A 275 11.49 19.53 -11.30
C ARG A 275 11.54 18.85 -9.93
N TRP A 276 10.69 19.28 -9.00
CA TRP A 276 10.70 18.79 -7.63
C TRP A 276 10.00 17.44 -7.45
N TYR A 277 8.84 17.25 -8.09
CA TYR A 277 7.90 16.19 -7.71
C TYR A 277 7.54 15.21 -8.82
N ASP A 278 7.88 15.54 -10.07
CA ASP A 278 7.65 14.68 -11.23
C ASP A 278 8.73 13.60 -11.36
N GLY A 279 8.36 12.43 -11.87
CA GLY A 279 9.31 11.42 -12.29
C GLY A 279 8.94 10.00 -11.93
N PHE A 280 7.78 9.74 -11.34
CA PHE A 280 7.36 8.36 -11.11
C PHE A 280 6.71 7.78 -12.37
N THR A 281 7.03 6.51 -12.64
CA THR A 281 6.47 5.76 -13.76
C THR A 281 5.79 4.52 -13.21
N PHE A 282 4.51 4.30 -13.56
CA PHE A 282 3.78 3.08 -13.26
C PHE A 282 3.34 2.40 -14.55
N GLY A 283 3.84 1.20 -14.82
CA GLY A 283 3.64 0.51 -16.09
C GLY A 283 4.11 1.36 -17.26
N THR A 284 3.17 1.80 -18.09
CA THR A 284 3.44 2.70 -19.22
C THR A 284 3.09 4.16 -18.94
N GLN A 285 2.51 4.46 -17.78
CA GLN A 285 2.14 5.82 -17.41
C GLN A 285 3.34 6.53 -16.78
N THR A 286 3.85 7.55 -17.47
CA THR A 286 4.86 8.47 -16.96
C THR A 286 4.20 9.65 -16.26
N ASP A 287 5.03 10.53 -15.71
CA ASP A 287 4.64 11.82 -15.15
C ASP A 287 3.60 11.69 -14.02
N ILE A 288 3.85 10.71 -13.15
CA ILE A 288 3.12 10.54 -11.90
C ILE A 288 3.88 11.24 -10.78
N TYR A 289 3.11 11.88 -9.90
CA TYR A 289 3.59 12.71 -8.81
C TYR A 289 3.20 12.10 -7.45
N ASN A 290 4.08 12.27 -6.47
CA ASN A 290 3.82 11.85 -5.09
C ASN A 290 2.70 12.72 -4.46
N PRO A 291 1.57 12.12 -4.01
CA PRO A 291 0.44 12.86 -3.43
C PRO A 291 0.80 13.69 -2.20
N TRP A 292 1.66 13.19 -1.32
CA TRP A 292 2.05 13.91 -0.11
C TRP A 292 2.85 15.16 -0.45
N SER A 293 3.85 15.04 -1.32
CA SER A 293 4.63 16.21 -1.72
C SER A 293 3.80 17.25 -2.46
N VAL A 294 2.90 16.81 -3.36
CA VAL A 294 2.01 17.74 -4.06
C VAL A 294 1.06 18.42 -3.09
N THR A 295 0.38 17.69 -2.19
CA THR A 295 -0.54 18.31 -1.23
C THR A 295 0.17 19.27 -0.27
N MET A 296 1.36 18.92 0.20
CA MET A 296 2.20 19.81 1.01
C MET A 296 2.59 21.08 0.24
N PHE A 297 3.01 20.95 -1.03
CA PHE A 297 3.29 22.11 -1.88
C PHE A 297 2.04 22.97 -2.12
N LEU A 298 0.90 22.35 -2.40
CA LEU A 298 -0.35 23.07 -2.63
C LEU A 298 -0.80 23.85 -1.39
N ASP A 299 -0.50 23.36 -0.17
CA ASP A 299 -0.80 24.05 1.10
C ASP A 299 0.23 25.15 1.41
N LYS A 300 1.52 24.80 1.39
CA LYS A 300 2.62 25.70 1.80
C LYS A 300 3.05 26.70 0.73
N LYS A 301 2.76 26.43 -0.54
CA LYS A 301 3.17 27.21 -1.71
C LYS A 301 4.68 27.33 -1.90
N GLU A 302 5.45 26.44 -1.28
CA GLU A 302 6.91 26.42 -1.35
C GLU A 302 7.39 25.01 -1.72
N PRO A 303 8.34 24.87 -2.65
CA PRO A 303 8.90 23.56 -2.95
C PRO A 303 9.87 23.13 -1.84
N ASN A 304 9.68 21.92 -1.32
CA ASN A 304 10.56 21.30 -0.33
C ASN A 304 10.58 19.77 -0.45
N ALA A 305 11.51 19.14 0.27
CA ALA A 305 11.60 17.69 0.45
C ALA A 305 10.60 17.25 1.52
N TYR A 306 9.37 16.95 1.10
CA TYR A 306 8.23 16.66 1.96
C TYR A 306 8.07 15.17 2.29
N TRP A 307 8.19 14.27 1.32
CA TRP A 307 7.97 12.83 1.56
C TRP A 307 9.24 12.13 2.04
N THR A 308 10.40 12.56 1.54
CA THR A 308 11.70 11.93 1.84
C THR A 308 12.20 12.17 3.27
N ASN A 309 11.74 13.25 3.92
CA ASN A 309 12.02 13.54 5.32
C ASN A 309 11.09 12.81 6.31
N THR A 310 10.16 11.98 5.81
CA THR A 310 9.30 11.17 6.67
C THR A 310 10.03 9.86 7.03
N SER A 311 10.17 9.59 8.34
CA SER A 311 10.97 8.50 8.89
C SER A 311 10.66 7.13 8.28
N GLY A 312 11.71 6.33 8.02
CA GLY A 312 11.60 4.94 7.58
C GLY A 312 12.71 4.44 6.64
N ASN A 313 13.80 5.19 6.43
CA ASN A 313 14.86 4.80 5.50
C ASN A 313 15.87 3.81 6.09
N GLY A 314 15.57 3.19 7.24
CA GLY A 314 16.50 2.32 7.96
C GLY A 314 17.10 1.24 7.06
N LEU A 315 16.24 0.48 6.37
CA LEU A 315 16.66 -0.58 5.46
C LEU A 315 17.58 -0.08 4.33
N ILE A 316 17.13 0.94 3.58
CA ILE A 316 17.90 1.46 2.44
C ILE A 316 19.20 2.11 2.89
N ASN A 317 19.19 2.81 4.03
CA ASN A 317 20.39 3.42 4.60
C ASN A 317 21.40 2.36 5.03
N SER A 318 20.95 1.27 5.66
CA SER A 318 21.83 0.13 6.01
C SER A 318 22.40 -0.50 4.74
N LEU A 319 21.57 -0.82 3.75
CA LEU A 319 22.01 -1.43 2.49
C LEU A 319 23.01 -0.57 1.70
N LEU A 320 22.81 0.75 1.62
CA LEU A 320 23.74 1.64 0.93
C LEU A 320 25.06 1.82 1.70
N ARG A 321 25.03 1.80 3.04
CA ARG A 321 26.24 1.93 3.88
C ARG A 321 27.10 0.67 3.83
N GLU A 322 26.45 -0.49 3.96
CA GLU A 322 27.05 -1.83 3.98
C GLU A 322 27.32 -2.36 2.56
N GLY A 323 26.74 -1.72 1.55
CA GLY A 323 26.95 -2.04 0.14
C GLY A 323 28.42 -2.02 -0.26
N ASP A 324 28.74 -2.85 -1.26
CA ASP A 324 30.10 -3.00 -1.77
C ASP A 324 30.58 -1.76 -2.56
N ARG A 325 31.81 -1.83 -3.08
CA ARG A 325 32.39 -0.73 -3.87
C ARG A 325 31.56 -0.41 -5.12
N ARG A 326 30.95 -1.41 -5.75
CA ARG A 326 30.16 -1.22 -6.98
C ARG A 326 28.90 -0.43 -6.68
N VAL A 327 28.17 -0.80 -5.63
CA VAL A 327 26.97 -0.09 -5.17
C VAL A 327 27.29 1.38 -4.90
N LYS A 328 28.40 1.67 -4.22
CA LYS A 328 28.82 3.05 -3.91
C LYS A 328 29.13 3.87 -5.17
N GLN A 329 29.86 3.29 -6.13
CA GLN A 329 30.19 3.96 -7.39
C GLN A 329 28.96 4.20 -8.27
N GLU A 330 28.07 3.22 -8.37
CA GLU A 330 26.80 3.35 -9.08
C GLU A 330 25.89 4.41 -8.42
N PHE A 331 25.89 4.49 -7.10
CA PHE A 331 25.17 5.50 -6.36
C PHE A 331 25.74 6.92 -6.55
N GLU A 332 27.07 7.08 -6.62
CA GLU A 332 27.70 8.36 -6.97
C GLU A 332 27.29 8.84 -8.37
N LYS A 333 27.18 7.92 -9.34
CA LYS A 333 26.65 8.24 -10.69
C LYS A 333 25.22 8.76 -10.62
N LEU A 334 24.35 8.09 -9.85
CA LEU A 334 22.98 8.53 -9.64
C LEU A 334 22.91 9.95 -9.04
N LEU A 335 23.77 10.27 -8.07
CA LEU A 335 23.87 11.63 -7.50
C LEU A 335 24.39 12.68 -8.49
N ALA A 336 25.14 12.28 -9.51
CA ALA A 336 25.61 13.14 -10.58
C ALA A 336 24.59 13.36 -11.72
N ASP A 337 23.32 12.99 -11.51
CA ASP A 337 22.26 12.97 -12.54
C ASP A 337 22.57 12.02 -13.72
N ASP A 338 23.39 11.00 -13.50
CA ASP A 338 23.63 9.94 -14.48
C ASP A 338 22.66 8.76 -14.27
N CYS A 339 22.76 7.74 -15.12
CA CYS A 339 21.97 6.51 -15.03
C CYS A 339 22.81 5.29 -14.66
N ILE A 340 22.14 4.28 -14.14
CA ILE A 340 22.69 2.93 -13.93
C ILE A 340 21.88 1.92 -14.71
N GLU A 341 22.48 0.78 -15.02
CA GLU A 341 21.83 -0.34 -15.67
C GLU A 341 21.72 -1.50 -14.69
N ALA A 342 20.52 -2.03 -14.51
CA ALA A 342 20.27 -3.14 -13.60
C ALA A 342 19.18 -4.06 -14.16
N THR A 343 19.27 -5.35 -13.82
CA THR A 343 18.10 -6.23 -13.90
C THR A 343 17.25 -6.00 -12.65
N ILE A 344 15.93 -5.94 -12.84
CA ILE A 344 14.98 -5.65 -11.76
C ILE A 344 14.15 -6.89 -11.48
N ASP A 345 14.11 -7.28 -10.20
CA ASP A 345 13.15 -8.24 -9.69
C ASP A 345 12.31 -7.57 -8.61
N GLU A 346 11.06 -7.26 -8.94
CA GLU A 346 10.11 -6.68 -7.97
C GLU A 346 9.58 -7.72 -6.97
N GLN A 347 9.95 -9.01 -7.10
CA GLN A 347 9.78 -10.05 -6.08
C GLN A 347 11.01 -10.06 -5.15
N ILE A 348 11.03 -9.14 -4.20
CA ILE A 348 12.21 -8.92 -3.37
C ILE A 348 12.39 -10.09 -2.39
N ILE A 349 13.48 -10.83 -2.57
CA ILE A 349 13.99 -11.80 -1.60
C ILE A 349 14.85 -11.02 -0.61
N PHE A 350 14.30 -10.73 0.56
CA PHE A 350 14.99 -9.94 1.58
C PHE A 350 16.32 -10.60 2.00
N ASP A 351 16.35 -11.92 2.12
CA ASP A 351 17.54 -12.70 2.47
C ASP A 351 18.66 -12.62 1.41
N GLN A 352 18.38 -12.11 0.21
CA GLN A 352 19.35 -11.88 -0.87
C GLN A 352 19.75 -10.41 -1.03
N LEU A 353 19.22 -9.49 -0.22
CA LEU A 353 19.57 -8.06 -0.30
C LEU A 353 21.04 -7.80 0.02
N THR A 354 21.63 -8.61 0.92
CA THR A 354 23.04 -8.49 1.29
C THR A 354 23.92 -9.08 0.18
N GLY A 355 24.68 -8.22 -0.51
CA GLY A 355 25.66 -8.64 -1.52
C GLY A 355 25.13 -8.75 -2.95
N ASN A 356 23.85 -8.45 -3.21
CA ASN A 356 23.29 -8.38 -4.56
C ASN A 356 22.90 -6.93 -4.92
N PRO A 357 23.72 -6.20 -5.72
CA PRO A 357 23.41 -4.83 -6.14
C PRO A 357 22.06 -4.69 -6.84
N ASN A 358 21.66 -5.67 -7.66
CA ASN A 358 20.39 -5.62 -8.39
C ASN A 358 19.17 -5.71 -7.45
N ALA A 359 19.30 -6.47 -6.35
CA ALA A 359 18.25 -6.53 -5.32
C ALA A 359 18.09 -5.17 -4.60
N ILE A 360 19.21 -4.49 -4.33
CA ILE A 360 19.22 -3.11 -3.78
C ILE A 360 18.51 -2.16 -4.75
N TRP A 361 18.86 -2.19 -6.05
CA TRP A 361 18.24 -1.32 -7.06
C TRP A 361 16.75 -1.60 -7.26
N SER A 362 16.34 -2.88 -7.19
CA SER A 362 14.93 -3.28 -7.23
C SER A 362 14.15 -2.71 -6.03
N LEU A 363 14.75 -2.75 -4.83
CA LEU A 363 14.16 -2.15 -3.63
C LEU A 363 14.04 -0.63 -3.74
N LEU A 364 15.07 0.06 -4.22
CA LEU A 364 15.03 1.50 -4.41
C LEU A 364 13.97 1.92 -5.45
N LEU A 365 13.80 1.14 -6.52
CA LEU A 365 12.74 1.35 -7.51
C LEU A 365 11.35 1.16 -6.88
N ALA A 366 11.10 0.04 -6.22
CA ALA A 366 9.81 -0.25 -5.56
C ALA A 366 9.47 0.78 -4.46
N SER A 367 10.50 1.32 -3.80
CA SER A 367 10.36 2.37 -2.79
C SER A 367 10.20 3.79 -3.37
N GLY A 368 10.34 3.96 -4.69
CA GLY A 368 10.15 5.23 -5.40
C GLY A 368 11.36 6.17 -5.39
N TYR A 369 12.55 5.68 -5.01
CA TYR A 369 13.80 6.45 -5.07
C TYR A 369 14.43 6.46 -6.46
N LEU A 370 14.16 5.41 -7.23
CA LEU A 370 14.53 5.31 -8.63
C LEU A 370 13.30 5.32 -9.52
N LYS A 371 13.51 5.76 -10.76
CA LYS A 371 12.56 5.62 -11.86
C LYS A 371 13.19 4.90 -13.03
N VAL A 372 12.35 4.25 -13.83
CA VAL A 372 12.75 3.68 -15.12
C VAL A 372 12.80 4.81 -16.15
N ASP A 373 13.99 5.08 -16.68
CA ASP A 373 14.23 6.04 -17.77
C ASP A 373 13.92 5.39 -19.13
N ARG A 374 14.44 4.17 -19.33
CA ARG A 374 14.12 3.33 -20.49
C ARG A 374 14.38 1.86 -20.16
N ILE A 375 13.76 0.99 -20.94
CA ILE A 375 13.96 -0.46 -20.88
C ILE A 375 14.74 -0.87 -22.14
N ILE A 376 15.88 -1.53 -21.95
CA ILE A 376 16.69 -2.09 -23.02
C ILE A 376 16.34 -3.58 -23.12
N ARG A 377 15.90 -3.97 -24.31
CA ARG A 377 15.52 -5.34 -24.62
C ARG A 377 15.72 -5.56 -26.13
N GLU A 378 16.69 -6.37 -26.52
CA GLU A 378 17.03 -6.57 -27.93
C GLU A 378 16.04 -7.51 -28.62
N VAL A 379 15.66 -8.60 -27.94
CA VAL A 379 14.57 -9.49 -28.36
C VAL A 379 13.53 -9.61 -27.24
N PRO A 380 12.28 -10.08 -27.52
CA PRO A 380 11.44 -10.79 -26.52
C PRO A 380 12.26 -11.91 -25.87
N GLU A 381 11.84 -12.89 -25.09
CA GLU A 381 12.80 -13.87 -24.47
C GLU A 381 13.92 -13.31 -23.53
N ASP A 382 14.75 -12.33 -23.90
CA ASP A 382 15.79 -11.69 -23.08
C ASP A 382 15.21 -11.08 -21.81
N GLU A 383 16.00 -11.16 -20.74
CA GLU A 383 15.73 -10.42 -19.52
C GLU A 383 15.88 -8.92 -19.78
N PRO A 384 14.86 -8.10 -19.47
CA PRO A 384 14.94 -6.67 -19.68
C PRO A 384 15.98 -6.03 -18.76
N VAL A 385 16.85 -5.21 -19.34
CA VAL A 385 17.76 -4.34 -18.59
C VAL A 385 17.11 -2.98 -18.42
N TYR A 386 17.01 -2.52 -17.18
CA TYR A 386 16.40 -1.24 -16.84
C TYR A 386 17.48 -0.19 -16.68
N VAL A 387 17.32 0.90 -17.42
CA VAL A 387 18.11 2.12 -17.20
C VAL A 387 17.41 2.94 -16.14
N LEU A 388 18.05 3.10 -14.99
CA LEU A 388 17.49 3.72 -13.81
C LEU A 388 18.14 5.08 -13.53
N ARG A 389 17.32 6.01 -13.03
CA ARG A 389 17.74 7.35 -12.58
C ARG A 389 17.10 7.65 -11.24
N LEU A 390 17.67 8.61 -10.49
CA LEU A 390 16.95 9.19 -9.36
C LEU A 390 15.62 9.77 -9.84
N THR A 391 14.56 9.54 -9.08
CA THR A 391 13.19 9.89 -9.47
C THR A 391 13.08 11.38 -9.81
N ASN A 392 13.50 12.23 -8.87
CA ASN A 392 13.32 13.67 -8.94
C ASN A 392 14.30 14.43 -8.02
N PHE A 393 14.21 15.77 -8.03
CA PHE A 393 15.09 16.61 -7.23
C PHE A 393 14.87 16.46 -5.72
N GLU A 394 13.64 16.15 -5.28
CA GLU A 394 13.34 15.87 -3.88
C GLU A 394 14.09 14.64 -3.35
N VAL A 395 14.13 13.55 -4.13
CA VAL A 395 14.91 12.35 -3.80
C VAL A 395 16.41 12.65 -3.78
N LYS A 396 16.90 13.39 -4.77
CA LYS A 396 18.31 13.78 -4.85
C LYS A 396 18.75 14.57 -3.61
N ARG A 397 17.93 15.53 -3.17
CA ARG A 397 18.15 16.33 -1.95
C ARG A 397 18.27 15.48 -0.70
N MET A 398 17.46 14.43 -0.57
CA MET A 398 17.52 13.51 0.56
C MET A 398 18.87 12.78 0.61
N PHE A 399 19.31 12.22 -0.51
CA PHE A 399 20.54 11.44 -0.56
C PHE A 399 21.80 12.29 -0.40
N TYR A 400 21.80 13.56 -0.80
CA TYR A 400 22.92 14.47 -0.47
C TYR A 400 23.14 14.63 1.04
N GLY A 401 22.10 14.50 1.86
CA GLY A 401 22.26 14.54 3.32
C GLY A 401 22.87 13.27 3.92
N MET A 402 23.11 12.22 3.12
CA MET A 402 23.67 10.94 3.57
C MET A 402 25.17 10.79 3.28
N VAL A 403 25.73 11.62 2.40
CA VAL A 403 27.15 11.60 1.98
C VAL A 403 28.01 12.46 2.89
#